data_AF-A0A2V4DDP9-F1
#
_entry.id   AF-A0A2V4DDP9-F1
#
_cell.length_a   1.000
_cell.length_b   1.000
_cell.length_c   1.000
_cell.angle_alpha   90.00
_cell.angle_beta   90.00
_cell.angle_gamma   90.00
#
_symmetry.space_group_name_H-M   'P 1'
#
loop_
_entity.id
_entity.type
_entity.pdbx_description
1 polymer ?
#
loop_
_entity_poly.entity_id
_entity_poly.type
_entity_poly.pdbx_seq_one_letter_code
_entity_poly.pdbx_strand_id
1 'polypeptide(L)'
;MFYQTIEPLLIWSGIIAFPIGSVQIGLLDYPFLMVFVVPFMVFPLVLRIAANLRDLRQQREFLHSQPTRPEITFNSEPTSDKPLMGEIRLRGPRADWTGLSVSWRVGVLPPAREVIMEAHGAKEGGQPPPGLSTPLPHYWEDGLSDGTGVGEDTPMEHHDVKGGLFLRPMRICAQGGVKDFDIDGGDFTLALPKGDWPGTQAGSFVRFHWELLVRIERKHKRPLFWLMPIRVRHGAGPFIIEDFSVSDGRIEESSAE
;
A
#
# COMPACT_ATOMS: atom_id res chain seq x y z
N MET A 1 -33.18 30.05 -6.87
CA MET A 1 -34.14 29.47 -5.91
C MET A 1 -33.74 29.70 -4.46
N PHE A 2 -32.54 29.30 -3.98
CA PHE A 2 -32.14 29.49 -2.57
C PHE A 2 -31.90 30.96 -2.13
N TYR A 3 -31.36 31.80 -3.02
CA TYR A 3 -31.02 33.19 -2.65
C TYR A 3 -32.25 34.08 -2.41
N GLN A 4 -33.33 33.89 -3.19
CA GLN A 4 -34.60 34.60 -3.03
C GLN A 4 -35.32 34.24 -1.72
N THR A 5 -35.00 33.09 -1.12
CA THR A 5 -35.60 32.66 0.15
C THR A 5 -34.93 33.33 1.36
N ILE A 6 -33.65 33.71 1.24
CA ILE A 6 -32.85 34.33 2.33
C ILE A 6 -32.79 35.86 2.17
N GLU A 7 -33.11 36.37 0.98
CA GLU A 7 -33.19 37.80 0.65
C GLU A 7 -33.94 38.67 1.69
N PRO A 8 -35.14 38.32 2.17
CA PRO A 8 -35.82 39.12 3.19
C PRO A 8 -35.03 39.21 4.52
N LEU A 9 -34.28 38.15 4.88
CA LEU A 9 -33.44 38.14 6.08
C LEU A 9 -32.20 39.04 5.90
N LEU A 10 -31.62 39.04 4.71
CA LEU A 10 -30.44 39.84 4.37
C LEU A 10 -30.75 41.34 4.28
N ILE A 11 -31.91 41.71 3.71
CA ILE A 11 -32.40 43.09 3.71
C ILE A 11 -32.68 43.57 5.13
N TRP A 12 -33.31 42.73 5.95
CA TRP A 12 -33.55 43.05 7.37
C TRP A 12 -32.25 43.23 8.16
N SER A 13 -31.20 42.44 7.85
CA SER A 13 -29.88 42.57 8.49
C SER A 13 -29.05 43.78 8.01
N GLY A 14 -29.53 44.55 7.03
CA GLY A 14 -28.85 45.75 6.51
C GLY A 14 -27.63 45.46 5.63
N ILE A 15 -27.37 44.20 5.27
CA ILE A 15 -26.24 43.80 4.42
C ILE A 15 -26.47 44.23 2.95
N ILE A 16 -27.73 44.34 2.52
CA ILE A 16 -28.14 44.78 1.18
C ILE A 16 -29.28 45.79 1.26
N ALA A 17 -29.21 46.85 0.46
CA ALA A 17 -30.10 48.01 0.55
C ALA A 17 -31.33 47.93 -0.40
N PHE A 18 -31.30 47.07 -1.43
CA PHE A 18 -32.38 46.97 -2.41
C PHE A 18 -32.62 45.50 -2.83
N PRO A 19 -33.88 45.12 -3.16
CA PRO A 19 -34.19 43.78 -3.64
C PRO A 19 -33.49 43.52 -4.97
N ILE A 20 -32.80 42.39 -5.05
CA ILE A 20 -32.01 42.00 -6.20
C ILE A 20 -32.98 41.23 -7.12
N GLY A 21 -33.42 41.89 -8.20
CA GLY A 21 -34.35 41.30 -9.17
C GLY A 21 -33.91 39.94 -9.70
N SER A 22 -34.82 39.21 -10.36
CA SER A 22 -34.52 37.86 -10.87
C SER A 22 -33.29 37.87 -11.77
N VAL A 23 -32.19 37.26 -11.31
CA VAL A 23 -31.00 37.04 -12.11
C VAL A 23 -31.34 35.99 -13.18
N GLN A 24 -31.75 36.47 -14.35
CA GLN A 24 -31.85 35.64 -15.55
C GLN A 24 -30.44 35.49 -16.12
N ILE A 25 -29.79 34.37 -15.80
CA ILE A 25 -28.49 34.02 -16.39
C ILE A 25 -28.75 33.73 -17.87
N GLY A 26 -28.40 34.66 -18.75
CA GLY A 26 -28.56 34.53 -20.20
C GLY A 26 -27.44 33.69 -20.81
N LEU A 27 -27.61 33.27 -22.08
CA LEU A 27 -26.56 32.56 -22.84
C LEU A 27 -25.23 33.37 -22.95
N LEU A 28 -25.28 34.67 -22.70
CA LEU A 28 -24.13 35.57 -22.71
C LEU A 28 -23.39 35.67 -21.37
N ASP A 29 -23.93 35.11 -20.28
CA ASP A 29 -23.32 35.14 -18.94
C ASP A 29 -22.44 33.92 -18.65
N TYR A 30 -22.47 32.90 -19.52
CA TYR A 30 -21.63 31.70 -19.42
C TYR A 30 -20.11 31.98 -19.43
N PRO A 31 -19.59 32.94 -20.23
CA PRO A 31 -18.17 33.32 -20.16
C PRO A 31 -17.78 33.87 -18.78
N PHE A 32 -18.65 34.63 -18.12
CA PHE A 32 -18.41 35.14 -16.77
C PHE A 32 -18.50 34.02 -15.72
N LEU A 33 -19.47 33.10 -15.87
CA LEU A 33 -19.59 31.91 -15.03
C LEU A 33 -18.35 31.00 -15.13
N MET A 34 -17.76 30.85 -16.33
CA MET A 34 -16.53 30.07 -16.52
C MET A 34 -15.35 30.59 -15.72
N VAL A 35 -15.25 31.91 -15.49
CA VAL A 35 -14.19 32.50 -14.66
C VAL A 35 -14.21 31.94 -13.24
N PHE A 36 -15.38 31.55 -12.72
CA PHE A 36 -15.52 30.94 -11.40
C PHE A 36 -15.50 29.41 -11.47
N VAL A 37 -16.23 28.81 -12.40
CA VAL A 37 -16.39 27.33 -12.47
C VAL A 37 -15.09 26.64 -12.88
N VAL A 38 -14.32 27.20 -13.82
CA VAL A 38 -13.09 26.57 -14.33
C VAL A 38 -12.04 26.42 -13.23
N PRO A 39 -11.73 27.44 -12.40
CA PRO A 39 -10.84 27.26 -11.26
C PRO A 39 -11.31 26.18 -10.28
N PHE A 40 -12.61 26.09 -9.99
CA PHE A 40 -13.13 25.04 -9.12
C PHE A 40 -12.97 23.64 -9.73
N MET A 41 -13.11 23.49 -11.05
CA MET A 41 -12.83 22.21 -11.73
C MET A 41 -11.34 21.87 -11.79
N VAL A 42 -10.48 22.87 -12.00
CA VAL A 42 -9.03 22.67 -12.14
C VAL A 42 -8.34 22.50 -10.78
N PHE A 43 -8.89 23.09 -9.72
CA PHE A 43 -8.29 23.07 -8.38
C PHE A 43 -8.00 21.65 -7.85
N PRO A 44 -8.94 20.67 -7.91
CA PRO A 44 -8.64 19.28 -7.54
C PRO A 44 -7.48 18.68 -8.34
N LEU A 45 -7.37 18.99 -9.64
CA LEU A 45 -6.29 18.51 -10.49
C LEU A 45 -4.94 19.09 -10.06
N VAL A 46 -4.90 20.40 -9.76
CA VAL A 46 -3.70 21.07 -9.25
C VAL A 46 -3.26 20.48 -7.92
N LEU A 47 -4.19 20.21 -7.00
CA LEU A 47 -3.88 19.53 -5.74
C LEU A 47 -3.27 18.14 -5.97
N ARG A 48 -3.83 17.36 -6.91
CA ARG A 48 -3.31 16.03 -7.27
C ARG A 48 -1.89 16.13 -7.83
N ILE A 49 -1.64 17.08 -8.73
CA ILE A 49 -0.30 17.32 -9.29
C ILE A 49 0.69 17.72 -8.19
N ALA A 50 0.30 18.62 -7.29
CA ALA A 50 1.14 19.06 -6.18
C ALA A 50 1.46 17.92 -5.21
N ALA A 51 0.48 17.07 -4.89
CA ALA A 51 0.67 15.87 -4.08
C ALA A 51 1.64 14.88 -4.73
N ASN A 52 1.45 14.59 -6.03
CA ASN A 52 2.35 13.70 -6.79
C ASN A 52 3.78 14.24 -6.85
N LEU A 53 3.97 15.54 -7.07
CA LEU A 53 5.30 16.15 -7.09
C LEU A 53 5.96 16.10 -5.71
N ARG A 54 5.20 16.31 -4.64
CA ARG A 54 5.68 16.16 -3.27
C ARG A 54 6.08 14.72 -2.95
N ASP A 55 5.35 13.74 -3.46
CA ASP A 55 5.68 12.33 -3.28
C ASP A 55 6.96 11.96 -4.03
N LEU A 56 7.06 12.32 -5.32
CA LEU A 56 8.26 12.10 -6.14
C LEU A 56 9.53 12.70 -5.51
N ARG A 57 9.42 13.91 -4.94
CA ARG A 57 10.54 14.54 -4.21
C ARG A 57 10.98 13.71 -3.00
N GLN A 58 10.05 13.16 -2.23
CA GLN A 58 10.36 12.32 -1.07
C GLN A 58 11.02 10.99 -1.49
N GLN A 59 10.50 10.37 -2.56
CA GLN A 59 11.10 9.14 -3.11
C GLN A 59 12.54 9.39 -3.56
N ARG A 60 12.77 10.49 -4.29
CA ARG A 60 14.12 10.87 -4.74
C ARG A 60 15.08 11.12 -3.57
N GLU A 61 14.63 11.81 -2.53
CA GLU A 61 15.42 12.04 -1.32
C GLU A 61 15.78 10.72 -0.63
N PHE A 62 14.84 9.77 -0.56
CA PHE A 62 15.07 8.43 -0.02
C PHE A 62 16.10 7.64 -0.85
N LEU A 63 15.98 7.66 -2.18
CA LEU A 63 16.90 6.94 -3.07
C LEU A 63 18.32 7.52 -3.03
N HIS A 64 18.49 8.83 -2.88
CA HIS A 64 19.81 9.45 -2.69
C HIS A 64 20.42 9.14 -1.32
N SER A 65 19.61 8.84 -0.32
CA SER A 65 20.04 8.59 1.06
C SER A 65 19.43 7.30 1.59
N GLN A 66 19.72 6.17 0.95
CA GLN A 66 19.18 4.89 1.39
C GLN A 66 19.78 4.48 2.75
N PRO A 67 18.96 3.99 3.69
CA PRO A 67 19.45 3.44 4.94
C PRO A 67 20.20 2.14 4.71
N THR A 68 21.12 1.80 5.61
CA THR A 68 21.80 0.50 5.59
C THR A 68 20.81 -0.61 5.98
N ARG A 69 20.97 -1.78 5.36
CA ARG A 69 20.18 -2.97 5.67
C ARG A 69 20.35 -3.38 7.15
N PRO A 70 19.26 -3.70 7.88
CA PRO A 70 19.35 -4.25 9.22
C PRO A 70 20.04 -5.62 9.22
N GLU A 71 20.82 -5.89 10.26
CA GLU A 71 21.42 -7.20 10.49
C GLU A 71 20.49 -8.04 11.35
N ILE A 72 20.12 -9.20 10.83
CA ILE A 72 19.14 -10.08 11.47
C ILE A 72 19.74 -11.48 11.51
N THR A 73 19.81 -12.05 12.70
CA THR A 73 20.27 -13.42 12.90
C THR A 73 19.20 -14.21 13.63
N PHE A 74 19.01 -15.48 13.24
CA PHE A 74 18.02 -16.35 13.85
C PHE A 74 18.73 -17.37 14.74
N ASN A 75 18.20 -17.60 15.94
CA ASN A 75 18.81 -18.53 16.90
C ASN A 75 18.61 -20.00 16.48
N SER A 76 17.56 -20.26 15.71
CA SER A 76 17.23 -21.57 15.15
C SER A 76 16.64 -21.42 13.76
N GLU A 77 16.56 -22.51 13.01
CA GLU A 77 15.79 -22.54 11.76
C GLU A 77 14.33 -22.16 12.04
N PRO A 78 13.76 -21.17 11.32
CA PRO A 78 12.36 -20.80 11.46
C PRO A 78 11.43 -21.96 11.08
N THR A 79 10.45 -22.28 11.92
CA THR A 79 9.43 -23.31 11.65
C THR A 79 8.04 -22.75 11.91
N SER A 80 7.06 -23.15 11.10
CA SER A 80 5.70 -22.59 11.14
C SER A 80 4.92 -22.91 12.41
N ASP A 81 5.34 -23.91 13.19
CA ASP A 81 4.71 -24.34 14.45
C ASP A 81 5.42 -23.82 15.71
N LYS A 82 6.44 -22.96 15.56
CA LYS A 82 7.23 -22.42 16.67
C LYS A 82 7.36 -20.91 16.61
N PRO A 83 7.50 -20.23 17.76
CA PRO A 83 7.83 -18.81 17.80
C PRO A 83 9.15 -18.50 17.09
N LEU A 84 9.24 -17.34 16.45
CA LEU A 84 10.48 -16.89 15.81
C LEU A 84 11.39 -16.22 16.84
N MET A 85 12.62 -16.72 16.97
CA MET A 85 13.64 -16.18 17.87
C MET A 85 14.86 -15.73 17.08
N GLY A 86 15.36 -14.54 17.40
CA GLY A 86 16.51 -13.95 16.74
C GLY A 86 16.96 -12.65 17.38
N GLU A 87 17.98 -12.05 16.79
CA GLU A 87 18.53 -10.75 17.16
C GLU A 87 18.47 -9.81 15.96
N ILE A 88 18.11 -8.54 16.20
CA ILE A 88 18.16 -7.48 15.21
C ILE A 88 19.13 -6.38 15.65
N ARG A 89 19.95 -5.88 14.72
CA ARG A 89 20.81 -4.71 14.91
C ARG A 89 20.73 -3.75 13.73
N LEU A 90 20.66 -2.46 14.01
CA LEU A 90 20.71 -1.40 12.99
C LEU A 90 22.13 -0.86 12.85
N ARG A 91 22.67 -0.84 11.63
CA ARG A 91 23.96 -0.22 11.35
C ARG A 91 23.77 1.26 11.00
N GLY A 92 24.37 2.14 11.79
CA GLY A 92 24.34 3.59 11.56
C GLY A 92 22.94 4.20 11.68
N PRO A 93 22.28 4.07 12.85
CA PRO A 93 20.99 4.71 13.06
C PRO A 93 21.11 6.23 12.90
N ARG A 94 20.11 6.84 12.27
CA ARG A 94 20.09 8.28 12.05
C ARG A 94 19.47 8.98 13.26
N ALA A 95 19.88 10.22 13.52
CA ALA A 95 19.38 11.01 14.64
C ALA A 95 17.87 11.31 14.57
N ASP A 96 17.24 11.18 13.40
CA ASP A 96 15.80 11.35 13.24
C ASP A 96 14.98 10.10 13.58
N TRP A 97 15.65 8.97 13.87
CA TRP A 97 14.98 7.70 14.20
C TRP A 97 14.70 7.62 15.69
N THR A 98 13.49 7.21 16.06
CA THR A 98 13.01 7.26 17.46
C THR A 98 12.67 5.89 18.04
N GLY A 99 12.53 4.86 17.20
CA GLY A 99 12.17 3.54 17.66
C GLY A 99 12.20 2.52 16.53
N LEU A 100 12.15 1.26 16.92
CA LEU A 100 12.23 0.10 16.04
C LEU A 100 11.15 -0.90 16.46
N SER A 101 10.41 -1.45 15.50
CA SER A 101 9.53 -2.58 15.76
C SER A 101 9.73 -3.68 14.73
N VAL A 102 9.68 -4.92 15.20
CA VAL A 102 9.85 -6.11 14.38
C VAL A 102 8.61 -6.97 14.48
N SER A 103 8.08 -7.37 13.34
CA SER A 103 7.01 -8.33 13.23
C SER A 103 7.29 -9.29 12.09
N TRP A 104 6.61 -10.42 12.09
CA TRP A 104 6.66 -11.37 10.98
C TRP A 104 5.25 -11.70 10.55
N ARG A 105 5.11 -12.07 9.28
CA ARG A 105 3.83 -12.39 8.69
C ARG A 105 3.97 -13.46 7.63
N VAL A 106 2.85 -14.10 7.38
CA VAL A 106 2.68 -15.12 6.37
C VAL A 106 1.52 -14.73 5.49
N GLY A 107 1.60 -15.07 4.21
CA GLY A 107 0.48 -14.89 3.32
C GLY A 107 0.50 -15.84 2.14
N VAL A 108 -0.66 -15.89 1.47
CA VAL A 108 -0.83 -16.61 0.22
C VAL A 108 -0.63 -15.63 -0.92
N LEU A 109 0.30 -15.94 -1.81
CA LEU A 109 0.44 -15.20 -3.06
C LEU A 109 -0.54 -15.77 -4.09
N PRO A 110 -1.12 -14.92 -4.96
CA PRO A 110 -2.00 -15.38 -6.01
C PRO A 110 -1.27 -16.36 -6.94
N PRO A 111 -1.97 -17.37 -7.49
CA PRO A 111 -1.42 -18.25 -8.50
C PRO A 111 -0.92 -17.46 -9.70
N ALA A 112 0.10 -18.00 -10.37
CA ALA A 112 0.52 -17.43 -11.64
C ALA A 112 -0.60 -17.55 -12.68
N ARG A 113 -0.85 -16.47 -13.43
CA ARG A 113 -1.91 -16.40 -14.44
C ARG A 113 -1.84 -17.56 -15.45
N GLU A 114 -0.64 -17.89 -15.91
CA GLU A 114 -0.38 -18.97 -16.86
C GLU A 114 -0.87 -20.32 -16.34
N VAL A 115 -0.64 -20.59 -15.06
CA VAL A 115 -1.06 -21.84 -14.39
C VAL A 115 -2.59 -21.92 -14.32
N ILE A 116 -3.27 -20.80 -14.06
CA ILE A 116 -4.75 -20.74 -14.09
C ILE A 116 -5.27 -20.97 -15.51
N MET A 117 -4.64 -20.36 -16.52
CA MET A 117 -5.03 -20.55 -17.92
C MET A 117 -4.88 -22.01 -18.36
N GLU A 118 -3.74 -22.63 -18.05
CA GLU A 118 -3.48 -24.04 -18.33
C GLU A 118 -4.51 -24.95 -17.65
N ALA A 119 -4.83 -24.68 -16.38
CA ALA A 119 -5.84 -25.43 -15.63
C ALA A 119 -7.23 -25.41 -16.30
N HIS A 120 -7.59 -24.28 -16.92
CA HIS A 120 -8.83 -24.10 -17.66
C HIS A 120 -8.75 -24.58 -19.12
N GLY A 121 -7.62 -25.16 -19.54
CA GLY A 121 -7.40 -25.62 -20.93
C GLY A 121 -7.29 -24.47 -21.94
N ALA A 122 -7.06 -23.25 -21.48
CA ALA A 122 -6.89 -22.09 -22.34
C ALA A 122 -5.47 -22.03 -22.91
N LYS A 123 -5.36 -21.76 -24.22
CA LYS A 123 -4.06 -21.61 -24.89
C LYS A 123 -3.47 -20.24 -24.60
N GLU A 124 -2.14 -20.16 -24.62
CA GLU A 124 -1.40 -18.90 -24.55
C GLU A 124 -1.86 -17.93 -25.66
N GLY A 125 -2.26 -16.71 -25.28
CA GLY A 125 -2.85 -15.72 -26.19
C GLY A 125 -4.34 -15.90 -26.53
N GLY A 126 -5.01 -16.93 -26.00
CA GLY A 126 -6.46 -17.14 -26.14
C GLY A 126 -7.30 -16.21 -25.25
N GLN A 127 -8.63 -16.24 -25.45
CA GLN A 127 -9.56 -15.55 -24.57
C GLN A 127 -9.42 -16.11 -23.14
N PRO A 128 -9.22 -15.24 -22.12
CA PRO A 128 -9.14 -15.70 -20.74
C PRO A 128 -10.50 -16.27 -20.28
N PRO A 129 -10.51 -17.21 -19.33
CA PRO A 129 -11.75 -17.69 -18.74
C PRO A 129 -12.50 -16.54 -18.03
N PRO A 130 -13.83 -16.65 -17.87
CA PRO A 130 -14.62 -15.67 -17.13
C PRO A 130 -14.00 -15.35 -15.76
N GLY A 131 -13.82 -14.07 -15.45
CA GLY A 131 -13.19 -13.63 -14.20
C GLY A 131 -11.68 -13.36 -14.28
N LEU A 132 -11.01 -13.72 -15.38
CA LEU A 132 -9.64 -13.31 -15.66
C LEU A 132 -9.61 -12.24 -16.76
N SER A 133 -8.82 -11.19 -16.55
CA SER A 133 -8.63 -10.14 -17.55
C SER A 133 -7.76 -10.61 -18.72
N THR A 134 -7.97 -10.01 -19.89
CA THR A 134 -7.04 -10.13 -21.02
C THR A 134 -5.71 -9.52 -20.59
N PRO A 135 -4.57 -10.20 -20.88
CA PRO A 135 -3.28 -9.69 -20.46
C PRO A 135 -3.04 -8.36 -21.17
N LEU A 136 -2.57 -7.36 -20.43
CA LEU A 136 -2.10 -6.11 -21.04
C LEU A 136 -0.89 -6.44 -21.94
N PRO A 137 -0.72 -5.75 -23.10
CA PRO A 137 0.43 -5.96 -23.97
C PRO A 137 1.73 -5.86 -23.15
N HIS A 138 2.64 -6.80 -23.37
CA HIS A 138 3.90 -6.93 -22.64
C HIS A 138 4.91 -5.85 -23.03
N TYR A 139 4.55 -4.58 -22.81
CA TYR A 139 5.41 -3.41 -22.90
C TYR A 139 4.83 -2.32 -22.01
N TRP A 140 5.07 -2.43 -20.70
CA TRP A 140 5.30 -1.24 -19.89
C TRP A 140 6.26 -1.52 -18.73
N GLU A 141 6.15 -2.62 -17.95
CA GLU A 141 7.10 -2.92 -16.84
C GLU A 141 7.22 -4.42 -16.47
N ASP A 142 8.46 -4.92 -16.35
CA ASP A 142 8.78 -6.20 -15.69
C ASP A 142 8.64 -6.02 -14.16
N GLY A 143 7.52 -6.46 -13.60
CA GLY A 143 7.24 -6.38 -12.15
C GLY A 143 5.82 -5.95 -11.79
N LEU A 144 5.05 -5.43 -12.74
CA LEU A 144 3.64 -5.01 -12.58
C LEU A 144 2.65 -5.95 -13.31
N SER A 145 3.05 -7.20 -13.55
CA SER A 145 2.32 -8.16 -14.42
C SER A 145 1.04 -8.75 -13.79
N ASP A 146 0.48 -8.09 -12.79
CA ASP A 146 -0.88 -8.24 -12.32
C ASP A 146 -1.66 -6.99 -12.74
N GLY A 147 -2.02 -6.92 -14.03
CA GLY A 147 -2.61 -5.76 -14.70
C GLY A 147 -3.92 -5.24 -14.07
N THR A 148 -3.83 -4.53 -12.95
CA THR A 148 -4.95 -3.90 -12.24
C THR A 148 -4.53 -2.62 -11.50
N GLY A 149 -3.54 -1.86 -11.97
CA GLY A 149 -3.17 -0.64 -11.23
C GLY A 149 -2.13 0.26 -11.88
N VAL A 150 -2.41 0.76 -13.07
CA VAL A 150 -1.81 2.03 -13.51
C VAL A 150 -2.85 3.11 -13.24
N GLY A 151 -2.68 3.82 -12.12
CA GLY A 151 -3.58 4.89 -11.67
C GLY A 151 -4.45 4.55 -10.46
N GLU A 152 -4.87 5.64 -9.79
CA GLU A 152 -5.63 5.74 -8.54
C GLU A 152 -4.97 5.17 -7.27
N ASP A 153 -4.59 3.89 -7.25
CA ASP A 153 -4.20 3.22 -6.00
C ASP A 153 -2.68 3.18 -5.74
N THR A 154 -1.86 3.33 -6.80
CA THR A 154 -0.38 3.30 -6.68
C THR A 154 0.19 4.70 -6.96
N PRO A 155 1.04 5.27 -6.07
CA PRO A 155 1.70 6.54 -6.34
C PRO A 155 2.54 6.47 -7.62
N MET A 156 2.85 7.63 -8.18
CA MET A 156 3.82 7.71 -9.26
C MET A 156 5.19 7.30 -8.73
N GLU A 157 5.74 6.18 -9.21
CA GLU A 157 7.04 5.66 -8.78
C GLU A 157 8.18 6.13 -9.69
N HIS A 158 9.39 6.22 -9.14
CA HIS A 158 10.58 6.43 -9.95
C HIS A 158 10.97 5.13 -10.66
N HIS A 159 11.00 5.14 -11.99
CA HIS A 159 11.20 3.95 -12.84
C HIS A 159 12.60 3.28 -12.74
N ASP A 160 13.55 3.88 -12.02
CA ASP A 160 14.95 3.43 -11.99
C ASP A 160 15.20 2.30 -10.97
N VAL A 161 14.20 1.90 -10.18
CA VAL A 161 14.33 0.86 -9.13
C VAL A 161 13.63 -0.41 -9.58
N LYS A 162 14.40 -1.49 -9.81
CA LYS A 162 13.83 -2.82 -10.08
C LYS A 162 12.97 -3.28 -8.90
N GLY A 163 11.69 -3.54 -9.16
CA GLY A 163 10.73 -4.02 -8.16
C GLY A 163 9.93 -2.93 -7.43
N GLY A 164 10.10 -1.66 -7.81
CA GLY A 164 9.36 -0.54 -7.22
C GLY A 164 9.86 -0.14 -5.83
N LEU A 165 9.49 1.07 -5.41
CA LEU A 165 9.73 1.54 -4.03
C LEU A 165 8.60 1.11 -3.09
N PHE A 166 7.38 0.96 -3.62
CA PHE A 166 6.23 0.51 -2.85
C PHE A 166 5.97 -0.97 -3.10
N LEU A 167 5.85 -1.72 -2.02
CA LEU A 167 5.46 -3.11 -2.06
C LEU A 167 3.96 -3.21 -1.81
N ARG A 168 3.24 -3.90 -2.69
CA ARG A 168 1.86 -4.29 -2.42
C ARG A 168 1.86 -5.35 -1.31
N PRO A 169 1.00 -5.24 -0.29
CA PRO A 169 0.86 -6.31 0.69
C PRO A 169 0.33 -7.58 0.06
N MET A 170 0.59 -8.69 0.73
CA MET A 170 -0.11 -9.94 0.48
C MET A 170 -1.59 -9.75 0.83
N ARG A 171 -2.48 -9.95 -0.16
CA ARG A 171 -3.93 -9.75 0.04
C ARG A 171 -4.52 -10.71 1.07
N ILE A 172 -4.01 -11.93 1.12
CA ILE A 172 -4.38 -12.90 2.15
C ILE A 172 -3.16 -13.08 3.03
N CYS A 173 -3.20 -12.50 4.24
CA CYS A 173 -2.08 -12.57 5.16
C CYS A 173 -2.56 -12.65 6.61
N ALA A 174 -1.70 -13.21 7.45
CA ALA A 174 -1.80 -13.13 8.90
C ALA A 174 -0.49 -12.58 9.48
N GLN A 175 -0.62 -11.63 10.40
CA GLN A 175 0.49 -11.08 11.15
C GLN A 175 0.69 -11.88 12.44
N GLY A 176 1.94 -12.16 12.78
CA GLY A 176 2.35 -12.73 14.05
C GLY A 176 2.65 -11.68 15.10
N GLY A 177 3.40 -12.07 16.12
CA GLY A 177 3.81 -11.17 17.20
C GLY A 177 4.58 -9.95 16.69
N VAL A 178 4.44 -8.86 17.43
CA VAL A 178 5.18 -7.60 17.25
C VAL A 178 6.03 -7.39 18.50
N LYS A 179 7.27 -6.94 18.31
CA LYS A 179 8.14 -6.52 19.40
C LYS A 179 8.78 -5.18 19.10
N ASP A 180 8.63 -4.26 20.04
CA ASP A 180 9.22 -2.93 19.99
C ASP A 180 10.58 -2.90 20.69
N PHE A 181 11.46 -2.05 20.19
CA PHE A 181 12.84 -1.88 20.57
C PHE A 181 13.24 -0.40 20.56
N ASP A 182 14.26 -0.09 21.34
CA ASP A 182 15.04 1.13 21.12
C ASP A 182 15.90 0.99 19.85
N ILE A 183 16.51 2.08 19.40
CA ILE A 183 17.15 2.15 18.09
C ILE A 183 18.38 1.26 17.93
N ASP A 184 18.98 0.84 19.04
CA ASP A 184 20.14 -0.06 19.04
C ASP A 184 19.76 -1.52 18.69
N GLY A 185 18.46 -1.85 18.74
CA GLY A 185 17.95 -3.20 18.47
C GLY A 185 17.99 -4.12 19.69
N GLY A 186 18.00 -5.43 19.45
CA GLY A 186 18.06 -6.45 20.50
C GLY A 186 17.45 -7.80 20.11
N ASP A 187 17.34 -8.68 21.09
CA ASP A 187 16.76 -10.02 20.92
C ASP A 187 15.24 -9.97 20.84
N PHE A 188 14.63 -10.70 19.92
CA PHE A 188 13.18 -10.89 19.81
C PHE A 188 12.74 -12.33 20.00
N THR A 189 11.49 -12.45 20.45
CA THR A 189 10.69 -13.68 20.36
C THR A 189 9.32 -13.25 19.85
N LEU A 190 8.95 -13.66 18.64
CA LEU A 190 7.68 -13.31 18.01
C LEU A 190 6.73 -14.51 18.06
N ALA A 191 5.53 -14.28 18.58
CA ALA A 191 4.45 -15.27 18.57
C ALA A 191 4.01 -15.61 17.13
N LEU A 192 3.44 -16.80 16.93
CA LEU A 192 2.98 -17.23 15.62
C LEU A 192 1.88 -16.33 15.05
N PRO A 193 1.77 -16.19 13.72
CA PRO A 193 0.58 -15.64 13.08
C PRO A 193 -0.68 -16.40 13.44
N LYS A 194 -1.83 -15.70 13.45
CA LYS A 194 -3.12 -16.32 13.71
C LYS A 194 -3.47 -17.33 12.61
N GLY A 195 -3.84 -18.56 13.01
CA GLY A 195 -4.20 -19.66 12.11
C GLY A 195 -3.06 -20.65 11.88
N ASP A 196 -3.39 -21.84 11.38
CA ASP A 196 -2.40 -22.90 11.12
C ASP A 196 -1.83 -22.71 9.72
N TRP A 197 -0.77 -21.90 9.63
CA TRP A 197 -0.08 -21.64 8.38
C TRP A 197 1.01 -22.68 8.10
N PRO A 198 1.18 -23.11 6.84
CA PRO A 198 2.27 -23.99 6.48
C PRO A 198 3.60 -23.22 6.38
N GLY A 199 4.71 -23.94 6.39
CA GLY A 199 6.01 -23.38 5.99
C GLY A 199 6.02 -22.84 4.56
N THR A 200 7.13 -22.21 4.18
CA THR A 200 7.32 -21.63 2.85
C THR A 200 7.14 -22.70 1.77
N GLN A 201 6.22 -22.45 0.83
CA GLN A 201 5.94 -23.33 -0.29
C GLN A 201 5.89 -22.51 -1.57
N ALA A 202 6.62 -22.96 -2.59
CA ALA A 202 6.67 -22.32 -3.91
C ALA A 202 5.96 -23.20 -4.95
N GLY A 203 4.65 -23.43 -4.77
CA GLY A 203 3.83 -24.16 -5.75
C GLY A 203 3.45 -23.28 -6.95
N SER A 204 2.99 -23.92 -8.03
CA SER A 204 2.46 -23.20 -9.20
C SER A 204 1.06 -22.61 -8.93
N PHE A 205 0.23 -23.32 -8.17
CA PHE A 205 -1.13 -22.90 -7.81
C PHE A 205 -1.22 -22.15 -6.49
N VAL A 206 -0.48 -22.60 -5.48
CA VAL A 206 -0.51 -22.01 -4.13
C VAL A 206 0.92 -21.75 -3.69
N ARG A 207 1.17 -20.53 -3.24
CA ARG A 207 2.47 -20.08 -2.75
C ARG A 207 2.31 -19.47 -1.38
N PHE A 208 2.95 -20.07 -0.39
CA PHE A 208 3.01 -19.54 0.96
C PHE A 208 4.32 -18.78 1.13
N HIS A 209 4.20 -17.47 1.32
CA HIS A 209 5.32 -16.56 1.50
C HIS A 209 5.37 -16.09 2.94
N TRP A 210 6.57 -16.10 3.51
CA TRP A 210 6.84 -15.63 4.86
C TRP A 210 7.82 -14.49 4.79
N GLU A 211 7.56 -13.44 5.56
CA GLU A 211 8.41 -12.26 5.60
C GLU A 211 8.50 -11.67 7.00
N LEU A 212 9.68 -11.14 7.31
CA LEU A 212 9.96 -10.35 8.49
C LEU A 212 9.88 -8.87 8.11
N LEU A 213 9.04 -8.13 8.82
CA LEU A 213 8.84 -6.71 8.69
C LEU A 213 9.59 -6.00 9.82
N VAL A 214 10.43 -5.04 9.44
CA VAL A 214 11.11 -4.14 10.36
C VAL A 214 10.59 -2.74 10.10
N ARG A 215 9.94 -2.14 11.08
CA ARG A 215 9.39 -0.78 11.03
C ARG A 215 10.27 0.13 11.87
N ILE A 216 10.78 1.19 11.25
CA ILE A 216 11.62 2.20 11.89
C ILE A 216 10.82 3.48 12.01
N GLU A 217 10.59 3.92 13.24
CA GLU A 217 9.88 5.16 13.55
C GLU A 217 10.79 6.37 13.35
N ARG A 218 10.24 7.43 12.75
CA ARG A 218 10.97 8.68 12.46
C ARG A 218 10.23 9.88 13.02
N LYS A 219 10.98 10.82 13.60
CA LYS A 219 10.42 12.00 14.27
C LYS A 219 9.62 12.93 13.35
N HIS A 220 10.09 13.13 12.11
CA HIS A 220 9.57 14.16 11.19
C HIS A 220 9.09 13.60 9.84
N LYS A 221 9.27 12.30 9.59
CA LYS A 221 8.94 11.63 8.33
C LYS A 221 8.10 10.39 8.62
N ARG A 222 7.44 9.83 7.61
CA ARG A 222 6.68 8.57 7.73
C ARG A 222 7.57 7.42 8.23
N PRO A 223 7.05 6.36 8.86
CA PRO A 223 7.86 5.20 9.20
C PRO A 223 8.57 4.61 7.98
N LEU A 224 9.74 4.03 8.17
CA LEU A 224 10.41 3.23 7.13
C LEU A 224 10.11 1.76 7.37
N PHE A 225 9.77 1.05 6.30
CA PHE A 225 9.54 -0.38 6.34
C PHE A 225 10.67 -1.09 5.60
N TRP A 226 11.25 -2.08 6.24
CA TRP A 226 12.19 -2.99 5.64
C TRP A 226 11.60 -4.40 5.68
N LEU A 227 11.53 -5.03 4.52
CA LEU A 227 10.95 -6.35 4.35
C LEU A 227 12.05 -7.36 4.01
N MET A 228 12.08 -8.46 4.76
CA MET A 228 13.00 -9.54 4.52
C MET A 228 12.23 -10.84 4.33
N PRO A 229 12.23 -11.44 3.13
CA PRO A 229 11.63 -12.75 2.93
C PRO A 229 12.41 -13.79 3.74
N ILE A 230 11.69 -14.65 4.46
CA ILE A 230 12.25 -15.71 5.30
C ILE A 230 11.77 -17.06 4.78
N ARG A 231 12.66 -18.06 4.86
CA ARG A 231 12.30 -19.45 4.56
C ARG A 231 11.93 -20.12 5.87
N VAL A 232 10.68 -20.54 5.98
CA VAL A 232 10.11 -21.18 7.16
C VAL A 232 9.86 -22.65 6.84
N ARG A 233 10.33 -23.55 7.70
CA ARG A 233 10.08 -24.99 7.57
C ARG A 233 8.64 -25.31 7.96
N HIS A 234 8.11 -26.33 7.32
CA HIS A 234 6.79 -26.86 7.70
C HIS A 234 6.88 -27.56 9.06
N GLY A 235 5.91 -27.28 9.93
CA GLY A 235 5.75 -27.94 11.22
C GLY A 235 5.38 -29.42 11.11
N ALA A 236 5.24 -30.10 12.24
CA ALA A 236 5.05 -31.56 12.28
C ALA A 236 3.61 -32.05 11.99
N GLY A 237 2.65 -31.18 11.68
CA GLY A 237 1.23 -31.52 11.53
C GLY A 237 0.59 -30.98 10.25
N PRO A 238 -0.62 -31.47 9.88
CA PRO A 238 -1.40 -30.86 8.81
C PRO A 238 -1.75 -29.42 9.17
N PHE A 239 -1.99 -28.60 8.16
CA PHE A 239 -2.37 -27.20 8.35
C PHE A 239 -3.80 -26.99 7.83
N ILE A 240 -4.60 -26.24 8.57
CA ILE A 240 -5.98 -25.90 8.20
C ILE A 240 -6.17 -24.40 8.44
N ILE A 241 -6.53 -23.69 7.38
CA ILE A 241 -6.88 -22.26 7.45
C ILE A 241 -8.39 -22.19 7.27
N GLU A 242 -9.13 -22.11 8.38
CA GLU A 242 -10.60 -22.03 8.35
C GLU A 242 -11.09 -20.64 7.94
N ASP A 243 -10.48 -19.61 8.52
CA ASP A 243 -10.82 -18.21 8.27
C ASP A 243 -9.64 -17.46 7.66
N PHE A 244 -9.87 -16.79 6.53
CA PHE A 244 -8.91 -15.85 5.95
C PHE A 244 -9.53 -14.46 5.86
N SER A 245 -8.78 -13.45 6.28
CA SER A 245 -9.09 -12.04 6.03
C SER A 245 -8.40 -11.59 4.75
N VAL A 246 -9.15 -10.88 3.89
CA VAL A 246 -8.58 -10.22 2.72
C VAL A 246 -8.26 -8.77 3.07
N SER A 247 -7.01 -8.38 2.92
CA SER A 247 -6.53 -7.01 3.03
C SER A 247 -6.34 -6.43 1.63
N ASP A 248 -6.95 -5.28 1.37
CA ASP A 248 -6.84 -4.54 0.09
C ASP A 248 -6.14 -3.17 0.25
N GLY A 249 -5.61 -2.89 1.46
CA GLY A 249 -4.88 -1.64 1.77
C GLY A 249 -3.39 -1.75 1.50
N ARG A 250 -2.61 -0.68 1.69
CA ARG A 250 -1.14 -0.69 1.57
C ARG A 250 -0.48 -1.17 2.87
N ILE A 251 0.76 -1.69 2.82
CA ILE A 251 1.47 -2.16 4.04
C ILE A 251 1.65 -1.02 5.05
N GLU A 252 1.93 0.18 4.55
CA GLU A 252 2.05 1.39 5.34
C GLU A 252 0.72 1.90 5.92
N GLU A 253 -0.42 1.43 5.41
CA GLU A 253 -1.77 1.79 5.85
C GLU A 253 -2.37 0.75 6.80
N SER A 254 -1.96 -0.52 6.69
CA SER A 254 -2.49 -1.62 7.51
C SER A 254 -2.03 -1.61 8.97
N SER A 255 -1.31 -0.57 9.40
CA SER A 255 -0.71 -0.46 10.74
C SER A 255 -1.46 0.52 11.66
N ALA A 256 -2.67 0.95 11.27
CA ALA A 256 -3.43 2.01 11.93
C ALA A 256 -4.68 1.53 12.70
N GLU A 257 -4.85 0.22 12.90
CA GLU A 257 -5.87 -0.35 13.80
C GLU A 257 -5.25 -0.92 15.08
#